data_AF-A0A1L3MUJ5-F1
#
_entry.id   AF-A0A1L3MUJ5-F1
#
_cell.length_a   1.000
_cell.length_b   1.000
_cell.length_c   1.000
_cell.angle_alpha   90.00
_cell.angle_beta   90.00
_cell.angle_gamma   90.00
#
_symmetry.space_group_name_H-M   'P 1'
#
loop_
_entity.id
_entity.type
_entity.pdbx_description
1 polymer ?
#
loop_
_entity_poly.entity_id
_entity_poly.type
_entity_poly.pdbx_seq_one_letter_code
_entity_poly.pdbx_strand_id
1 'polypeptide(L)'
;MKKTQCNTWIFLVFGALGLALVGFGGVMFIEIHHTKGYLTVVFALIITSIYIEYLERKAGISKKMIWIRGGVSILILIILTFFFFV
;
A
#
# COMPACT_ATOMS: atom_id res chain seq x y z
N MET A 1 9.21 -5.54 29.30
CA MET A 1 8.56 -5.68 27.98
C MET A 1 7.79 -4.39 27.62
N LYS A 2 8.48 -3.27 27.28
CA LYS A 2 7.83 -1.94 27.05
C LYS A 2 8.23 -1.23 25.73
N LYS A 3 9.26 -1.70 25.01
CA LYS A 3 9.85 -0.97 23.87
C LYS A 3 9.23 -1.28 22.49
N THR A 4 8.33 -2.28 22.42
CA THR A 4 7.71 -2.74 21.15
C THR A 4 6.39 -2.06 20.80
N GLN A 5 5.67 -1.47 21.77
CA GLN A 5 4.34 -0.91 21.53
C GLN A 5 4.35 0.36 20.65
N CYS A 6 5.31 1.27 20.85
CA CYS A 6 5.34 2.55 20.12
C CYS A 6 5.48 2.36 18.60
N ASN A 7 6.30 1.38 18.19
CA ASN A 7 6.47 1.05 16.78
C ASN A 7 5.17 0.50 16.17
N THR A 8 4.44 -0.35 16.89
CA THR A 8 3.19 -0.96 16.41
C THR A 8 2.09 0.06 16.11
N TRP A 9 1.92 1.09 16.96
CA TRP A 9 0.89 2.12 16.77
C TRP A 9 1.10 2.94 15.50
N ILE A 10 2.35 3.31 15.21
CA ILE A 10 2.69 4.05 14.00
C ILE A 10 2.29 3.24 12.77
N PHE A 11 2.67 1.97 12.70
CA PHE A 11 2.32 1.10 11.58
C PHE A 11 0.81 0.92 11.43
N LEU A 12 0.06 0.80 12.53
CA LEU A 12 -1.42 0.77 12.51
C LEU A 12 -2.02 2.03 11.85
N VAL A 13 -1.46 3.20 12.16
CA VAL A 13 -1.86 4.46 11.53
C VAL A 13 -1.51 4.45 10.03
N PHE A 14 -0.33 3.99 9.63
CA PHE A 14 0.02 3.81 8.20
C PHE A 14 -0.95 2.85 7.50
N GLY A 15 -1.33 1.74 8.13
CA GLY A 15 -2.32 0.81 7.57
C GLY A 15 -3.69 1.46 7.34
N ALA A 16 -4.19 2.18 8.35
CA ALA A 16 -5.48 2.87 8.28
C ALA A 16 -5.47 4.02 7.23
N LEU A 17 -4.41 4.83 7.21
CA LEU A 17 -4.22 5.89 6.23
C LEU A 17 -4.12 5.33 4.81
N GLY A 18 -3.38 4.24 4.64
CA GLY A 18 -3.22 3.57 3.34
C GLY A 18 -4.57 3.07 2.81
N LEU A 19 -5.36 2.39 3.64
CA LEU A 19 -6.68 1.90 3.25
C LEU A 19 -7.65 3.05 2.91
N ALA A 20 -7.66 4.11 3.71
CA ALA A 20 -8.48 5.29 3.48
C ALA A 20 -8.10 6.00 2.16
N LEU A 21 -6.80 6.11 1.86
CA LEU A 21 -6.30 6.67 0.61
C LEU A 21 -6.60 5.79 -0.61
N VAL A 22 -6.62 4.46 -0.47
CA VAL A 22 -7.03 3.54 -1.55
C VAL A 22 -8.50 3.78 -1.88
N GLY A 23 -9.36 3.84 -0.85
CA GLY A 23 -10.78 4.12 -1.04
C GLY A 23 -11.03 5.50 -1.65
N PHE A 24 -10.40 6.54 -1.11
CA PHE A 24 -10.54 7.90 -1.62
C PHE A 24 -9.98 8.06 -3.05
N GLY A 25 -8.80 7.49 -3.31
CA GLY A 25 -8.20 7.46 -4.63
C GLY A 25 -9.04 6.69 -5.65
N GLY A 26 -9.63 5.57 -5.26
CA GLY A 26 -10.53 4.79 -6.10
C GLY A 26 -11.80 5.55 -6.49
N VAL A 27 -12.43 6.26 -5.55
CA VAL A 27 -13.58 7.13 -5.82
C VAL A 27 -13.20 8.25 -6.78
N MET A 28 -12.08 8.94 -6.52
CA MET A 28 -11.58 10.01 -7.40
C MET A 28 -11.16 9.50 -8.80
N PHE A 29 -10.75 8.25 -8.91
CA PHE A 29 -10.37 7.63 -10.19
C PHE A 29 -11.59 7.25 -11.03
N ILE A 30 -12.71 6.87 -10.39
CA ILE A 30 -13.96 6.53 -11.06
C ILE A 30 -14.67 7.79 -11.56
N GLU A 31 -14.61 8.91 -10.82
CA GLU A 31 -15.42 10.08 -11.16
C GLU A 31 -14.93 10.80 -12.42
N ILE A 32 -13.63 10.95 -12.67
CA ILE A 32 -13.09 11.65 -13.84
C ILE A 32 -11.66 11.15 -14.06
N HIS A 33 -11.15 11.05 -15.30
CA HIS A 33 -9.75 10.72 -15.67
C HIS A 33 -8.70 11.72 -15.10
N HIS A 34 -8.69 11.94 -13.79
CA HIS A 34 -7.81 12.83 -13.09
C HIS A 34 -6.56 12.08 -12.65
N THR A 35 -5.43 12.47 -13.21
CA THR A 35 -4.08 12.01 -12.83
C THR A 35 -3.83 12.13 -11.32
N LYS A 36 -4.53 13.04 -10.64
CA LYS A 36 -4.49 13.20 -9.18
C LYS A 36 -5.04 11.98 -8.44
N GLY A 37 -6.16 11.40 -8.88
CA GLY A 37 -6.72 10.19 -8.27
C GLY A 37 -5.79 8.99 -8.41
N TYR A 38 -5.15 8.85 -9.58
CA TYR A 38 -4.12 7.84 -9.81
C TYR A 38 -2.94 7.99 -8.83
N LEU A 39 -2.39 9.20 -8.70
CA LEU A 39 -1.31 9.47 -7.75
C LEU A 39 -1.73 9.16 -6.31
N THR A 40 -2.96 9.50 -5.92
CA THR A 40 -3.49 9.17 -4.59
C THR A 40 -3.49 7.67 -4.34
N VAL A 41 -3.94 6.85 -5.30
CA VAL A 41 -3.93 5.37 -5.19
C VAL A 41 -2.50 4.83 -5.10
N VAL A 42 -1.56 5.37 -5.88
CA VAL A 42 -0.13 4.98 -5.81
C VAL A 42 0.45 5.26 -4.42
N PHE A 43 0.20 6.46 -3.87
CA PHE A 43 0.63 6.80 -2.50
C PHE A 43 -0.02 5.90 -1.45
N ALA A 44 -1.31 5.59 -1.61
CA ALA A 44 -2.03 4.69 -0.74
C ALA A 44 -1.40 3.29 -0.70
N LEU A 45 -1.00 2.78 -1.86
CA LEU A 45 -0.33 1.48 -1.99
C LEU A 45 1.04 1.46 -1.34
N ILE A 46 1.82 2.55 -1.43
CA ILE A 46 3.13 2.66 -0.76
C ILE A 46 2.94 2.57 0.76
N ILE A 47 2.04 3.39 1.31
CA ILE A 47 1.77 3.45 2.76
C ILE A 47 1.25 2.10 3.27
N THR A 48 0.32 1.48 2.54
CA THR A 48 -0.22 0.15 2.86
C THR A 48 0.86 -0.93 2.77
N SER A 49 1.76 -0.86 1.79
CA SER A 49 2.83 -1.84 1.60
C SER A 49 3.85 -1.81 2.73
N ILE A 50 4.19 -0.62 3.25
CA ILE A 50 5.04 -0.44 4.42
C ILE A 50 4.38 -1.06 5.66
N TYR A 51 3.07 -0.87 5.83
CA TYR A 51 2.34 -1.50 6.93
C TYR A 51 2.35 -3.02 6.85
N ILE A 52 2.08 -3.58 5.67
CA ILE A 52 2.09 -5.04 5.47
C ILE A 52 3.50 -5.60 5.70
N GLU A 53 4.56 -4.93 5.21
CA GLU A 53 5.94 -5.37 5.48
C GLU A 53 6.24 -5.42 6.99
N TYR A 54 5.75 -4.45 7.76
CA TYR A 54 5.87 -4.48 9.20
C TYR A 54 5.17 -5.70 9.83
N LEU A 55 3.94 -6.01 9.39
CA LEU A 55 3.21 -7.18 9.87
C LEU A 55 3.91 -8.48 9.49
N GLU A 56 4.40 -8.59 8.25
CA GLU A 56 5.11 -9.76 7.75
C GLU A 56 6.40 -10.02 8.56
N ARG A 57 7.17 -8.96 8.83
CA ARG A 57 8.36 -9.05 9.68
C ARG A 57 8.01 -9.46 11.11
N LYS A 58 6.90 -8.96 11.66
CA LYS A 58 6.42 -9.33 13.00
C LYS A 58 5.93 -10.79 13.06
N ALA A 59 5.41 -11.31 11.96
CA ALA A 59 5.00 -12.71 11.80
C ALA A 59 6.17 -13.67 11.51
N GLY A 60 7.41 -13.16 11.40
CA GLY A 60 8.59 -13.98 11.12
C GLY A 60 8.74 -14.37 9.64
N ILE A 61 8.02 -13.72 8.73
CA ILE A 61 8.12 -13.98 7.30
C ILE A 61 9.50 -13.54 6.78
N SER A 62 10.11 -14.40 5.96
CA SER A 62 11.44 -14.13 5.41
C SER A 62 11.46 -12.89 4.50
N LYS A 63 12.55 -12.12 4.55
CA LYS A 63 12.73 -10.92 3.72
C LYS A 63 12.60 -11.19 2.22
N LYS A 64 12.97 -12.39 1.76
CA LYS A 64 12.80 -12.82 0.35
C LYS A 64 11.33 -12.84 -0.05
N MET A 65 10.46 -13.37 0.80
CA MET A 65 9.02 -13.46 0.54
C MET A 65 8.37 -12.07 0.48
N ILE A 66 8.77 -11.16 1.37
CA ILE A 66 8.33 -9.76 1.40
C ILE A 66 8.69 -9.05 0.09
N TRP A 67 9.92 -9.26 -0.41
CA TRP A 67 10.36 -8.69 -1.69
C TRP A 67 9.59 -9.25 -2.88
N ILE A 68 9.29 -10.55 -2.90
CA ILE A 68 8.47 -11.17 -3.95
C ILE A 68 7.07 -10.55 -3.94
N ARG A 69 6.41 -10.47 -2.77
CA ARG A 69 5.11 -9.81 -2.64
C ARG A 69 5.14 -8.38 -3.19
N GLY A 70 6.13 -7.58 -2.75
CA GLY A 70 6.29 -6.21 -3.22
C GLY A 70 6.45 -6.11 -4.75
N GLY A 71 7.27 -7.00 -5.34
CA GLY A 71 7.43 -7.10 -6.79
C GLY A 71 6.14 -7.46 -7.52
N VAL A 72 5.37 -8.42 -6.99
CA VAL A 72 4.06 -8.79 -7.53
C VAL A 72 3.07 -7.63 -7.46
N SER A 73 3.02 -6.89 -6.34
CA SER A 73 2.17 -5.71 -6.19
C SER A 73 2.51 -4.62 -7.20
N ILE A 74 3.79 -4.37 -7.47
CA ILE A 74 4.24 -3.41 -8.49
C ILE A 74 3.85 -3.89 -9.89
N LEU A 75 4.06 -5.18 -10.19
CA LEU A 75 3.70 -5.76 -11.49
C LEU A 75 2.20 -5.63 -11.77
N ILE A 76 1.35 -5.93 -10.79
CA ILE A 76 -0.10 -5.75 -10.89
C ILE A 76 -0.46 -4.28 -11.15
N LEU A 77 0.18 -3.35 -10.45
CA LEU A 77 -0.05 -1.92 -10.67
C LEU A 77 0.30 -1.50 -12.09
N ILE A 78 1.45 -1.96 -12.63
CA ILE A 78 1.86 -1.66 -14.02
C ILE A 78 0.83 -2.21 -15.01
N ILE A 79 0.36 -3.45 -14.82
CA ILE A 79 -0.64 -4.07 -15.69
C ILE A 79 -1.96 -3.29 -15.65
N LEU A 80 -2.43 -2.92 -14.45
CA LEU A 80 -3.66 -2.13 -14.29
C LEU A 80 -3.52 -0.76 -14.94
N THR A 81 -2.39 -0.07 -14.75
CA THR A 81 -2.15 1.22 -15.40
C THR A 81 -2.12 1.10 -16.91
N PHE A 82 -1.48 0.06 -17.45
CA PHE A 82 -1.49 -0.18 -18.90
C PHE A 82 -2.91 -0.45 -19.41
N PHE A 83 -3.71 -1.27 -18.72
CA PHE A 83 -5.06 -1.62 -19.17
C PHE A 83 -6.08 -0.47 -19.06
N PHE A 84 -5.97 0.36 -18.02
CA PHE A 84 -6.94 1.44 -17.75
C PHE A 84 -6.54 2.80 -18.32
N PHE A 85 -5.27 3.02 -18.68
CA PHE A 85 -4.75 4.33 -19.05
C PHE A 85 -4.08 4.39 -20.43
N VAL A 86 -3.82 3.25 -21.08
CA VAL A 86 -3.37 3.15 -22.48
C VAL A 86 -4.53 2.60 -23.32
#